data_AF-Q21QQ4-F1
#
_entry.id   AF-Q21QQ4-F1
#
_cell.length_a   1.000
_cell.length_b   1.000
_cell.length_c   1.000
_cell.angle_alpha   90.00
_cell.angle_beta   90.00
_cell.angle_gamma   90.00
#
_symmetry.space_group_name_H-M   'P 1'
#
loop_
_entity.id
_entity.type
_entity.pdbx_description
1 polymer ?
#
loop_
_entity_poly.entity_id
_entity_poly.type
_entity_poly.pdbx_seq_one_letter_code
_entity_poly.pdbx_strand_id
1 'polypeptide(L)'
;MSKWSCLATPSANRSNHYESLNCRHRPGQNVFQLHGVNELGKPVMKKHIRRDQMAEFFVNLPACLIGMEACGGAHYWARKLHGFGHTVKLMAPQFVKPYVKTNKNDAADAEAICEAVARPNMRFVPIKDVEQQSVLALHTVRQGFVKARTAPLDGRGWASLVATHR
;
A
#
# COMPACT_ATOMS: atom_id res chain seq x y z
N MET A 1 16.08 17.72 24.77
CA MET A 1 16.48 16.34 24.43
C MET A 1 15.28 15.43 24.65
N SER A 2 14.60 15.02 23.59
CA SER A 2 13.29 14.36 23.69
C SER A 2 13.43 12.84 23.76
N LYS A 3 13.15 12.24 24.93
CA LYS A 3 13.19 10.78 25.11
C LYS A 3 12.16 10.09 24.21
N TRP A 4 12.62 9.32 23.23
CA TRP A 4 11.81 8.31 22.58
C TRP A 4 11.63 7.14 23.55
N SER A 5 10.49 7.13 24.25
CA SER A 5 10.17 6.16 25.29
C SER A 5 8.82 5.50 25.01
N CYS A 6 8.70 4.85 23.86
CA CYS A 6 7.59 3.93 23.60
C CYS A 6 7.76 2.71 24.52
N LEU A 7 6.92 2.64 25.56
CA LEU A 7 6.92 1.55 26.53
C LEU A 7 6.58 0.23 25.83
N ALA A 8 7.43 -0.78 26.01
CA ALA A 8 7.06 -2.16 25.76
C ALA A 8 6.20 -2.67 26.93
N THR A 9 4.89 -2.74 26.74
CA THR A 9 3.97 -3.39 27.69
C THR A 9 3.29 -4.58 27.02
N PRO A 10 3.59 -5.83 27.42
CA PRO A 10 2.96 -7.03 26.89
C PRO A 10 1.58 -7.22 27.54
N SER A 11 0.57 -6.51 27.04
CA SER A 11 -0.82 -6.68 27.45
C SER A 11 -1.76 -6.49 26.26
N ALA A 12 -2.86 -7.24 26.26
CA ALA A 12 -3.97 -6.97 25.36
C ALA A 12 -4.61 -5.60 25.66
N ASN A 13 -5.32 -5.07 24.65
CA ASN A 13 -6.24 -3.93 24.72
C ASN A 13 -5.59 -2.52 24.76
N ARG A 14 -5.56 -1.87 23.59
CA ARG A 14 -5.40 -0.40 23.35
C ARG A 14 -4.08 0.27 23.74
N SER A 15 -3.20 0.37 22.75
CA SER A 15 -2.31 1.53 22.52
C SER A 15 -2.18 1.76 21.00
N ASN A 16 -3.16 2.43 20.41
CA ASN A 16 -3.34 2.55 18.95
C ASN A 16 -2.36 3.55 18.30
N HIS A 17 -1.08 3.19 18.30
CA HIS A 17 -0.12 3.76 17.37
C HIS A 17 -0.43 3.27 15.95
N TYR A 18 -0.86 4.21 15.13
CA TYR A 18 -1.15 4.01 13.72
C TYR A 18 0.07 4.23 12.85
N GLU A 19 0.25 3.41 11.83
CA GLU A 19 1.25 3.69 10.78
C GLU A 19 0.67 3.30 9.42
N SER A 20 0.33 4.29 8.58
CA SER A 20 0.13 3.97 7.18
C SER A 20 1.47 3.84 6.47
N LEU A 21 1.55 2.79 5.66
CA LEU A 21 2.50 2.59 4.60
C LEU A 21 1.78 2.88 3.28
N ASN A 22 1.99 4.06 2.71
CA ASN A 22 1.65 4.26 1.31
C ASN A 22 2.66 3.50 0.44
N CYS A 23 2.31 2.24 0.14
CA CYS A 23 3.05 1.39 -0.78
C CYS A 23 2.72 1.71 -2.25
N ARG A 24 2.73 2.98 -2.66
CA ARG A 24 2.60 3.35 -4.06
C ARG A 24 3.85 2.96 -4.84
N HIS A 25 3.87 1.72 -5.33
CA HIS A 25 4.87 1.23 -6.26
C HIS A 25 4.69 1.89 -7.64
N ARG A 26 5.10 3.16 -7.74
CA ARG A 26 5.28 3.85 -9.01
C ARG A 26 6.52 3.22 -9.69
N PRO A 27 6.45 2.75 -10.94
CA PRO A 27 7.63 2.23 -11.63
C PRO A 27 8.77 3.26 -11.59
N GLY A 28 9.95 2.83 -11.13
CA GLY A 28 11.13 3.68 -10.92
C GLY A 28 11.26 4.35 -9.54
N GLN A 29 10.23 4.32 -8.68
CA GLN A 29 10.34 4.87 -7.31
C GLN A 29 10.53 3.76 -6.26
N ASN A 30 11.71 3.73 -5.64
CA ASN A 30 12.09 2.81 -4.56
C ASN A 30 11.86 3.40 -3.16
N VAL A 31 10.90 4.33 -3.01
CA VAL A 31 10.63 5.06 -1.76
C VAL A 31 9.18 4.83 -1.33
N PHE A 32 8.99 4.56 -0.04
CA PHE A 32 7.71 4.41 0.65
C PHE A 32 7.44 5.65 1.49
N GLN A 33 6.19 6.09 1.53
CA GLN A 33 5.77 7.14 2.44
C GLN A 33 5.13 6.54 3.70
N LEU A 34 5.70 6.88 4.85
CA LEU A 34 5.12 6.63 6.16
C LEU A 34 4.34 7.84 6.66
N HIS A 35 3.18 7.57 7.25
CA HIS A 35 2.45 8.52 8.07
C HIS A 35 2.01 7.81 9.36
N GLY A 36 2.59 8.21 10.50
CA GLY A 36 2.28 7.65 11.81
C GLY A 36 1.28 8.50 12.60
N VAL A 37 0.25 7.87 13.19
CA VAL A 37 -0.80 8.49 14.04
C VAL A 37 -0.85 8.03 15.49
N ASN A 38 -1.21 8.98 16.36
CA ASN A 38 -1.64 8.72 17.73
C ASN A 38 -3.16 8.55 17.79
N GLU A 39 -3.66 8.08 18.94
CA GLU A 39 -5.07 7.76 19.15
C GLU A 39 -6.04 8.94 18.95
N LEU A 40 -5.53 10.19 18.92
CA LEU A 40 -6.30 11.43 18.76
C LEU A 40 -6.37 11.94 17.32
N GLY A 41 -5.93 11.15 16.32
CA GLY A 41 -5.96 11.57 14.91
C GLY A 41 -4.83 12.53 14.49
N LYS A 42 -3.83 12.76 15.35
CA LYS A 42 -2.80 13.79 15.11
C LYS A 42 -1.51 13.19 14.57
N PRO A 43 -0.98 13.67 13.42
CA PRO A 43 0.25 13.16 12.81
C PRO A 43 1.44 13.29 13.76
N VAL A 44 2.02 12.16 14.17
CA VAL A 44 3.23 12.10 15.02
C VAL A 44 4.49 11.77 14.20
N MET A 45 4.34 11.16 13.02
CA MET A 45 5.46 10.90 12.10
C MET A 45 5.03 11.11 10.65
N LYS A 46 5.90 11.74 9.86
CA LYS A 46 5.87 11.70 8.39
C LYS A 46 7.30 11.44 7.91
N LYS A 47 7.55 10.32 7.23
CA LYS A 47 8.92 9.88 6.86
C LYS A 47 8.94 9.21 5.49
N HIS A 48 9.98 9.50 4.72
CA HIS A 48 10.29 8.82 3.46
C HIS A 48 11.28 7.68 3.78
N ILE A 49 10.99 6.44 3.40
CA ILE A 49 11.88 5.28 3.64
C ILE A 49 12.16 4.55 2.34
N ARG A 50 13.44 4.21 2.10
CA ARG A 50 13.86 3.44 0.92
C ARG A 50 13.49 1.96 1.05
N ARG A 51 13.31 1.28 -0.08
CA ARG A 51 12.96 -0.16 -0.16
C ARG A 51 13.94 -1.05 0.61
N ASP A 52 15.22 -0.71 0.61
CA ASP A 52 16.28 -1.36 1.39
C ASP A 52 16.05 -1.23 2.91
N GLN A 53 15.94 0.00 3.41
CA GLN A 53 15.76 0.33 4.85
C GLN A 53 14.41 -0.08 5.44
N MET A 54 13.42 -0.40 4.60
CA MET A 54 12.04 -0.66 5.05
C MET A 54 11.96 -1.86 6.02
N ALA A 55 12.66 -2.96 5.74
CA ALA A 55 12.63 -4.13 6.61
C ALA A 55 13.29 -3.88 7.98
N GLU A 56 14.44 -3.21 7.98
CA GLU A 56 15.17 -2.83 9.19
C GLU A 56 14.36 -1.87 10.06
N PHE A 57 13.68 -0.90 9.46
CA PHE A 57 12.86 0.07 10.19
C PHE A 57 11.72 -0.62 10.97
N PHE A 58 11.03 -1.58 10.37
CA PHE A 58 9.92 -2.28 11.03
C PHE A 58 10.37 -3.32 12.05
N VAL A 59 11.49 -4.02 11.83
CA VAL A 59 12.09 -4.92 12.86
C VAL A 59 12.46 -4.18 14.16
N ASN A 60 12.77 -2.88 14.07
CA ASN A 60 13.06 -2.04 15.24
C ASN A 60 11.82 -1.34 15.85
N LEU A 61 10.61 -1.59 15.34
CA LEU A 61 9.37 -1.03 15.85
C LEU A 61 8.57 -2.05 16.67
N PRO A 62 7.83 -1.64 17.71
CA PRO A 62 6.87 -2.51 18.38
C PRO A 62 5.74 -2.91 17.41
N ALA A 63 5.07 -4.02 17.72
CA ALA A 63 3.90 -4.49 16.97
C ALA A 63 2.82 -3.39 16.91
N CYS A 64 2.46 -2.97 15.70
CA CYS A 64 1.61 -1.82 15.43
C CYS A 64 0.51 -2.15 14.41
N LEU A 65 -0.46 -1.25 14.24
CA LEU A 65 -1.50 -1.37 13.21
C LEU A 65 -1.07 -0.66 11.93
N ILE A 66 -0.73 -1.46 10.91
CA ILE A 66 -0.24 -0.98 9.62
C ILE A 66 -1.37 -0.89 8.59
N GLY A 67 -1.57 0.30 8.01
CA GLY A 67 -2.51 0.54 6.91
C GLY A 67 -1.81 0.63 5.55
N MET A 68 -2.30 -0.08 4.52
CA MET A 68 -1.64 -0.12 3.21
C MET A 68 -2.62 -0.09 2.02
N GLU A 69 -2.29 0.69 0.98
CA GLU A 69 -2.95 0.61 -0.34
C GLU A 69 -2.56 -0.70 -1.05
N ALA A 70 -3.56 -1.46 -1.53
CA ALA A 70 -3.37 -2.74 -2.19
C ALA A 70 -2.87 -2.57 -3.64
N CYS A 71 -1.55 -2.47 -3.79
CA CYS A 71 -0.84 -2.52 -5.08
C CYS A 71 -0.21 -3.91 -5.35
N GLY A 72 0.36 -4.11 -6.54
CA GLY A 72 1.04 -5.38 -6.90
C GLY A 72 2.18 -5.80 -5.95
N GLY A 73 2.87 -4.84 -5.32
CA GLY A 73 3.90 -5.09 -4.31
C GLY A 73 3.39 -5.17 -2.87
N ALA A 74 2.14 -4.76 -2.60
CA ALA A 74 1.63 -4.62 -1.23
C ALA A 74 1.42 -5.98 -0.53
N HIS A 75 1.00 -7.02 -1.25
CA HIS A 75 0.84 -8.36 -0.68
C HIS A 75 2.17 -8.95 -0.19
N TYR A 76 3.29 -8.73 -0.91
CA TYR A 76 4.63 -9.15 -0.45
C TYR A 76 5.01 -8.48 0.87
N TRP A 77 4.85 -7.15 0.95
CA TRP A 77 5.19 -6.40 2.16
C TRP A 77 4.25 -6.72 3.32
N ALA A 78 2.97 -6.93 3.07
CA ALA A 78 2.02 -7.31 4.11
C ALA A 78 2.37 -8.67 4.74
N ARG A 79 2.76 -9.68 3.94
CA ARG A 79 3.27 -10.96 4.48
C ARG A 79 4.54 -10.75 5.32
N LYS A 80 5.49 -9.95 4.82
CA LYS A 80 6.78 -9.72 5.51
C LYS A 80 6.63 -8.96 6.83
N LEU A 81 5.81 -7.89 6.86
CA LEU A 81 5.51 -7.12 8.06
C LEU A 81 4.69 -7.92 9.07
N HIS A 82 3.77 -8.77 8.61
CA HIS A 82 3.05 -9.67 9.50
C HIS A 82 3.99 -10.70 10.16
N GLY A 83 5.02 -11.17 9.43
CA GLY A 83 6.11 -11.98 9.98
C GLY A 83 7.00 -11.27 11.02
N PHE A 84 6.94 -9.93 11.12
CA PHE A 84 7.57 -9.16 12.20
C PHE A 84 6.61 -8.88 13.37
N GLY A 85 5.38 -9.41 13.33
CA GLY A 85 4.37 -9.25 14.38
C GLY A 85 3.43 -8.04 14.22
N HIS A 86 3.58 -7.21 13.19
CA HIS A 86 2.64 -6.11 12.95
C HIS A 86 1.29 -6.63 12.42
N THR A 87 0.20 -5.93 12.76
CA THR A 87 -1.14 -6.20 12.22
C THR A 87 -1.33 -5.39 10.94
N VAL A 88 -1.26 -6.04 9.77
CA VAL A 88 -1.36 -5.35 8.48
C VAL A 88 -2.79 -5.41 7.92
N LYS A 89 -3.31 -4.25 7.52
CA LYS A 89 -4.61 -4.09 6.85
C LYS A 89 -4.44 -3.49 5.45
N LEU A 90 -4.64 -4.32 4.43
CA LEU A 90 -4.68 -3.88 3.03
C LEU A 90 -6.06 -3.29 2.70
N MET A 91 -6.12 -2.22 1.89
CA MET A 91 -7.35 -1.63 1.37
C MET A 91 -7.27 -1.45 -0.13
N ALA A 92 -8.39 -1.62 -0.84
CA ALA A 92 -8.43 -1.36 -2.28
C ALA A 92 -8.25 0.14 -2.58
N PRO A 93 -7.52 0.55 -3.64
CA PRO A 93 -7.37 1.95 -4.06
C PRO A 93 -8.69 2.73 -4.14
N GLN A 94 -9.77 2.03 -4.51
CA GLN A 94 -11.13 2.58 -4.61
C GLN A 94 -11.68 3.11 -3.28
N PHE A 95 -11.29 2.51 -2.14
CA PHE A 95 -11.70 2.95 -0.80
C PHE A 95 -10.77 4.02 -0.21
N VAL A 96 -9.52 4.11 -0.69
CA VAL A 96 -8.57 5.16 -0.29
C VAL A 96 -8.89 6.49 -1.00
N LYS A 97 -9.20 6.42 -2.30
CA LYS A 97 -9.43 7.60 -3.18
C LYS A 97 -10.34 8.69 -2.59
N PRO A 98 -11.48 8.40 -1.90
CA PRO A 98 -12.34 9.44 -1.33
C PRO A 98 -11.70 10.27 -0.21
N TYR A 99 -10.67 9.74 0.46
CA TYR A 99 -9.96 10.42 1.56
C TYR A 99 -8.73 11.20 1.05
N VAL A 100 -8.35 11.06 -0.23
CA VAL A 100 -7.23 11.79 -0.83
C VAL A 100 -7.67 13.24 -1.09
N LYS A 101 -7.13 14.16 -0.29
CA LYS A 101 -7.31 15.62 -0.45
C LYS A 101 -6.83 16.05 -1.84
N THR A 102 -7.42 17.12 -2.38
CA THR A 102 -7.50 17.42 -3.83
C THR A 102 -6.19 17.43 -4.63
N ASN A 103 -5.02 17.58 -4.00
CA ASN A 103 -3.72 17.53 -4.68
C ASN A 103 -3.03 16.16 -4.45
N LYS A 104 -2.76 15.44 -5.54
CA LYS A 104 -2.13 14.10 -5.52
C LYS A 104 -0.66 14.20 -5.12
N ASN A 105 -0.37 13.84 -3.88
CA ASN A 105 0.98 13.76 -3.34
C ASN A 105 1.06 12.52 -2.44
N ASP A 106 2.14 11.75 -2.51
CA ASP A 106 2.26 10.46 -1.82
C ASP A 106 2.16 10.60 -0.28
N ALA A 107 2.38 11.80 0.27
CA ALA A 107 2.11 12.17 1.67
C ALA A 107 0.63 12.42 2.01
N ALA A 108 -0.16 12.94 1.05
CA ALA A 108 -1.61 13.08 1.19
C ALA A 108 -2.31 11.73 1.00
N ASP A 109 -1.80 10.88 0.11
CA ASP A 109 -2.24 9.48 -0.02
C ASP A 109 -1.94 8.67 1.25
N ALA A 110 -0.79 8.85 1.90
CA ALA A 110 -0.50 8.23 3.20
C ALA A 110 -1.47 8.70 4.30
N GLU A 111 -1.78 9.99 4.35
CA GLU A 111 -2.78 10.57 5.26
C GLU A 111 -4.20 10.02 4.99
N ALA A 112 -4.55 9.79 3.73
CA ALA A 112 -5.81 9.17 3.31
C ALA A 112 -5.91 7.69 3.73
N ILE A 113 -4.84 6.91 3.56
CA ILE A 113 -4.77 5.51 4.01
C ILE A 113 -4.94 5.43 5.53
N CYS A 114 -4.29 6.32 6.28
CA CYS A 114 -4.47 6.40 7.72
C CYS A 114 -5.93 6.59 8.13
N GLU A 115 -6.58 7.64 7.59
CA GLU A 115 -7.95 7.99 7.95
C GLU A 115 -8.92 6.86 7.59
N ALA A 116 -8.71 6.23 6.43
CA ALA A 116 -9.48 5.07 5.99
C ALA A 116 -9.36 3.87 6.95
N VAL A 117 -8.16 3.51 7.42
CA VAL A 117 -7.98 2.41 8.40
C VAL A 117 -8.68 2.68 9.73
N ALA A 118 -8.78 3.94 10.14
CA ALA A 118 -9.46 4.33 11.38
C ALA A 118 -11.00 4.27 11.31
N ARG A 119 -11.61 4.11 10.12
CA ARG A 119 -13.08 4.04 9.99
C ARG A 119 -13.61 2.62 10.32
N PRO A 120 -14.65 2.49 11.17
CA PRO A 120 -15.15 1.16 11.59
C PRO A 120 -15.78 0.36 10.44
N ASN A 121 -16.39 1.05 9.47
CA ASN A 121 -17.06 0.43 8.32
C ASN A 121 -16.11 0.16 7.13
N MET A 122 -14.78 0.20 7.35
CA MET A 122 -13.80 0.07 6.27
C MET A 122 -13.65 -1.39 5.81
N ARG A 123 -13.68 -1.61 4.48
CA ARG A 123 -13.54 -2.94 3.88
C ARG A 123 -12.10 -3.25 3.52
N PHE A 124 -11.49 -4.13 4.31
CA PHE A 124 -10.12 -4.60 4.08
C PHE A 124 -10.07 -5.75 3.05
N VAL A 125 -8.92 -5.86 2.37
CA VAL A 125 -8.58 -6.94 1.45
C VAL A 125 -7.75 -7.97 2.22
N PRO A 126 -8.07 -9.28 2.16
CA PRO A 126 -7.25 -10.29 2.82
C PRO A 126 -5.83 -10.32 2.24
N ILE A 127 -4.85 -10.55 3.11
CA ILE A 127 -3.46 -10.79 2.69
C ILE A 127 -3.43 -12.14 2.00
N LYS A 128 -3.11 -12.14 0.71
CA LYS A 128 -3.01 -13.36 -0.10
C LYS A 128 -1.65 -13.99 0.08
N ASP A 129 -1.60 -15.31 0.03
CA ASP A 129 -0.35 -16.05 -0.04
C ASP A 129 0.33 -15.91 -1.43
N VAL A 130 1.58 -16.36 -1.56
CA VAL A 130 2.34 -16.43 -2.82
C VAL A 130 1.56 -17.17 -3.89
N GLU A 131 0.99 -18.35 -3.61
CA GLU A 131 0.28 -19.13 -4.63
C GLU A 131 -1.09 -18.53 -5.01
N GLN A 132 -1.77 -17.91 -4.06
CA GLN A 132 -2.97 -17.14 -4.35
C GLN A 132 -2.65 -15.90 -5.21
N GLN A 133 -1.44 -15.35 -5.08
CA GLN A 133 -0.96 -14.22 -5.88
C GLN A 133 -0.49 -14.66 -7.29
N SER A 134 0.14 -15.84 -7.41
CA SER A 134 0.61 -16.41 -8.69
C SER A 134 -0.57 -16.77 -9.60
N VAL A 135 -1.57 -17.49 -9.08
CA VAL A 135 -2.80 -17.87 -9.82
C VAL A 135 -3.57 -16.65 -10.32
N LEU A 136 -3.66 -15.58 -9.52
CA LEU A 136 -4.29 -14.33 -9.94
C LEU A 136 -3.50 -13.56 -11.01
N ALA A 137 -2.16 -13.62 -10.97
CA ALA A 137 -1.32 -13.05 -12.02
C ALA A 137 -1.53 -13.79 -13.35
N LEU A 138 -1.52 -15.13 -13.34
CA LEU A 138 -1.82 -15.96 -14.50
C LEU A 138 -3.21 -15.70 -15.08
N HIS A 139 -4.25 -15.58 -14.24
CA HIS A 139 -5.59 -15.23 -14.69
C HIS A 139 -5.63 -13.82 -15.30
N THR A 140 -4.93 -12.84 -14.70
CA THR A 140 -4.87 -11.46 -15.23
C THR A 140 -4.19 -11.42 -16.60
N VAL A 141 -3.09 -12.15 -16.78
CA VAL A 141 -2.39 -12.29 -18.07
C VAL A 141 -3.29 -12.95 -19.11
N ARG A 142 -3.97 -14.06 -18.77
CA ARG A 142 -4.94 -14.73 -19.65
C ARG A 142 -6.07 -13.79 -20.08
N GLN A 143 -6.64 -13.02 -19.16
CA GLN A 143 -7.68 -12.03 -19.45
C GLN A 143 -7.16 -10.90 -20.35
N GLY A 144 -5.89 -10.49 -20.20
CA GLY A 144 -5.22 -9.56 -21.11
C GLY A 144 -5.13 -10.10 -22.54
N PHE A 145 -4.65 -11.33 -22.71
CA PHE A 145 -4.58 -11.99 -24.03
C PHE A 145 -5.96 -12.20 -24.67
N VAL A 146 -6.98 -12.58 -23.90
CA VAL A 146 -8.36 -12.68 -24.41
C VAL A 146 -8.84 -11.32 -24.93
N LYS A 147 -8.70 -10.25 -24.13
CA LYS A 147 -9.10 -8.89 -24.55
C LYS A 147 -8.34 -8.38 -25.77
N ALA A 148 -7.05 -8.68 -25.88
CA ALA A 148 -6.26 -8.31 -27.05
C ALA A 148 -6.72 -9.08 -28.31
N ARG A 149 -7.04 -10.37 -28.18
CA ARG A 149 -7.55 -11.20 -29.28
C ARG A 149 -8.98 -10.83 -29.70
N THR A 150 -9.82 -10.38 -28.78
CA THR A 150 -11.21 -9.97 -29.06
C THR A 150 -11.38 -8.45 -29.19
N ALA A 151 -10.28 -7.70 -29.34
CA ALA A 151 -10.35 -6.27 -29.63
C ALA A 151 -10.87 -6.06 -31.06
N PRO A 152 -11.97 -5.30 -31.28
CA PRO A 152 -12.40 -4.96 -32.62
C PRO A 152 -11.31 -4.14 -33.33
N LEU A 153 -11.10 -4.42 -34.62
CA LEU A 153 -10.23 -3.61 -35.48
C LEU A 153 -10.93 -2.28 -35.85
N ASP A 154 -11.01 -1.38 -34.86
CA ASP A 154 -11.33 0.03 -35.07
C ASP A 154 -10.32 0.63 -36.07
N GLY A 155 -10.83 1.28 -37.12
CA GLY A 155 -10.03 1.82 -38.22
C GLY A 155 -8.96 2.85 -37.79
N ARG A 156 -9.06 3.39 -36.56
CA ARG A 156 -8.06 4.30 -35.98
C ARG A 156 -6.75 3.61 -35.56
N GLY A 157 -6.69 2.28 -35.54
CA GLY A 157 -5.48 1.53 -35.16
C GLY A 157 -4.30 1.61 -36.14
N TRP A 158 -4.56 1.81 -37.43
CA TRP A 158 -3.52 1.73 -38.48
C TRP A 158 -2.54 2.91 -38.49
N ALA A 159 -2.94 4.09 -38.00
CA ALA A 159 -2.14 5.32 -38.07
C ALA A 159 -0.83 5.28 -37.26
N SER A 160 -0.71 4.39 -36.27
CA SER A 160 0.44 4.35 -35.35
C SER A 160 1.49 3.28 -35.68
N LEU A 161 1.24 2.38 -36.64
CA LEU A 161 2.12 1.22 -36.94
C LEU A 161 3.00 1.40 -38.18
N VAL A 162 2.80 2.47 -38.96
CA VAL A 162 3.60 2.80 -40.15
C VAL A 162 4.67 3.86 -39.85
N ALA A 163 4.62 4.50 -38.67
CA ALA A 163 5.47 5.62 -38.26
C ALA A 163 6.82 5.19 -37.64
N THR A 164 7.42 4.08 -38.07
CA THR A 164 8.72 3.58 -37.55
C THR A 164 9.70 3.17 -38.65
N HIS A 165 9.34 3.31 -39.94
CA HIS A 165 10.26 3.19 -41.06
C HIS A 165 10.03 4.28 -42.11
N ARG A 166 10.47 5.50 -41.81
CA ARG A 166 11.01 6.44 -42.80
C ARG A 166 11.98 7.43 -42.14
#